data_AF-A0A940BC34-F1
#
_entry.id   AF-A0A940BC34-F1
#
_cell.length_a   1.000
_cell.length_b   1.000
_cell.length_c   1.000
_cell.angle_alpha   90.00
_cell.angle_beta   90.00
_cell.angle_gamma   90.00
#
_symmetry.space_group_name_H-M   'P 1'
#
loop_
_entity.id
_entity.type
_entity.pdbx_description
1 polymer ?
#
loop_
_entity_poly.entity_id
_entity_poly.type
_entity_poly.pdbx_seq_one_letter_code
_entity_poly.pdbx_strand_id
1 'polypeptide(L)'
;CGYGSPNAMGLAAAEAAYRKGLPWLKELITYLNGNLDFVRTSLEEKLPQIRLVEPEGTYLIWLDCTNLELTREQLRSLMEDGAKLWLDHGDRFSAQTALFERLNIAAPRAVLERAMWQLEAAISKRA
;
A
#
# COMPACT_ATOMS: atom_id res chain seq x y z
N CYS A 1 30.29 -20.31 12.05
CA CYS A 1 31.00 -19.55 10.99
C CYS A 1 30.03 -19.41 9.80
N GLY A 2 29.24 -18.33 9.76
CA GLY A 2 28.26 -18.12 8.69
C GLY A 2 28.98 -17.70 7.41
N TYR A 3 28.81 -18.46 6.33
CA TYR A 3 29.37 -18.09 5.03
C TYR A 3 28.70 -16.77 4.58
N GLY A 4 29.43 -15.66 4.67
CA GLY A 4 28.98 -14.33 4.26
C GLY A 4 28.89 -14.14 2.75
N SER A 5 28.69 -15.21 1.99
CA SER A 5 28.57 -15.17 0.53
C SER A 5 27.12 -15.45 0.13
N PRO A 6 26.50 -14.59 -0.69
CA PRO A 6 25.15 -14.81 -1.20
C PRO A 6 25.06 -16.16 -1.93
N ASN A 7 23.91 -16.84 -1.81
CA ASN A 7 23.73 -18.12 -2.48
C ASN A 7 23.87 -17.96 -4.01
N ALA A 8 24.34 -19.01 -4.68
CA ALA A 8 24.65 -18.96 -6.11
C ALA A 8 23.44 -18.54 -6.98
N MET A 9 22.22 -18.92 -6.59
CA MET A 9 21.00 -18.52 -7.28
C MET A 9 20.70 -17.02 -7.13
N GLY A 10 20.96 -16.44 -5.97
CA GLY A 10 20.78 -15.01 -5.68
C GLY A 10 21.76 -14.14 -6.45
N LEU A 11 23.00 -14.60 -6.60
CA LEU A 11 23.99 -13.94 -7.47
C LEU A 11 23.56 -13.97 -8.93
N ALA A 12 23.15 -15.14 -9.44
CA ALA A 12 22.66 -15.27 -10.80
C ALA A 12 21.38 -14.44 -11.06
N ALA A 13 20.46 -14.40 -10.10
CA ALA A 13 19.23 -13.60 -10.19
C ALA A 13 19.54 -12.09 -10.21
N ALA A 14 20.45 -11.62 -9.35
CA ALA A 14 20.85 -10.21 -9.34
C ALA A 14 21.56 -9.81 -10.65
N GLU A 15 22.45 -10.66 -11.17
CA GLU A 15 23.11 -10.45 -12.46
C GLU A 15 22.09 -10.36 -13.60
N ALA A 16 21.13 -11.29 -13.65
CA ALA A 16 20.07 -11.29 -14.65
C ALA A 16 19.18 -10.05 -14.54
N ALA A 17 18.81 -9.65 -13.32
CA ALA A 17 18.02 -8.46 -13.06
C ALA A 17 18.72 -7.18 -13.53
N TYR A 18 20.02 -7.02 -13.22
CA TYR A 18 20.77 -5.84 -13.67
C TYR A 18 21.02 -5.82 -15.18
N ARG A 19 21.29 -6.97 -15.80
CA ARG A 19 21.57 -7.02 -17.25
C ARG A 19 20.33 -6.93 -18.13
N LYS A 20 19.20 -7.50 -17.69
CA LYS A 20 18.00 -7.69 -18.54
C LYS A 20 16.73 -7.08 -17.96
N GLY A 21 16.73 -6.63 -16.70
CA GLY A 21 15.52 -6.17 -16.01
C GLY A 21 15.11 -4.73 -16.32
N LEU A 22 15.94 -3.94 -17.01
CA LEU A 22 15.65 -2.52 -17.26
C LEU A 22 14.33 -2.28 -18.02
N PRO A 23 13.99 -3.02 -19.10
CA PRO A 23 12.70 -2.84 -19.79
C PRO A 23 11.50 -3.15 -18.87
N TRP A 24 11.57 -4.26 -18.15
CA TRP A 24 10.54 -4.66 -17.19
C TRP A 24 10.38 -3.63 -16.06
N LEU A 25 11.49 -3.09 -15.55
CA LEU A 25 11.46 -2.06 -14.51
C LEU A 25 10.75 -0.79 -14.99
N LYS A 26 10.99 -0.37 -16.25
CA LYS A 26 10.29 0.80 -16.82
C LYS A 26 8.79 0.55 -16.91
N GLU A 27 8.38 -0.60 -17.42
CA GLU A 27 6.97 -0.99 -17.48
C GLU A 27 6.33 -1.06 -16.09
N LEU A 28 7.04 -1.62 -15.11
CA LEU A 28 6.60 -1.68 -13.73
C LEU A 28 6.38 -0.27 -13.15
N ILE A 29 7.32 0.65 -13.35
CA ILE A 29 7.19 2.03 -12.86
C ILE A 29 5.96 2.70 -13.48
N THR A 30 5.75 2.56 -14.79
CA THR A 30 4.55 3.07 -15.46
C THR A 30 3.28 2.46 -14.89
N TYR A 31 3.28 1.16 -14.62
CA TYR A 31 2.15 0.47 -14.02
C TYR A 31 1.85 0.95 -12.59
N LEU A 32 2.89 1.10 -11.76
CA LEU A 32 2.77 1.60 -10.39
C LEU A 32 2.25 3.03 -10.34
N ASN A 33 2.71 3.90 -11.25
CA ASN A 33 2.17 5.26 -11.37
C ASN A 33 0.68 5.23 -11.73
N GLY A 34 0.28 4.37 -12.67
CA GLY A 34 -1.14 4.18 -12.96
C GLY A 34 -1.93 3.67 -11.75
N ASN A 35 -1.34 2.76 -10.95
CA ASN A 35 -1.93 2.29 -9.69
C ASN A 35 -2.10 3.41 -8.67
N LEU A 36 -1.10 4.27 -8.51
CA LEU A 36 -1.15 5.43 -7.65
C LEU A 36 -2.25 6.41 -8.07
N ASP A 37 -2.32 6.78 -9.35
CA ASP A 37 -3.31 7.73 -9.87
C ASP A 37 -4.75 7.27 -9.63
N PHE A 38 -5.01 5.98 -9.75
CA PHE A 38 -6.32 5.40 -9.47
C PHE A 38 -6.68 5.42 -7.98
N VAL A 39 -5.72 5.10 -7.11
CA VAL A 39 -5.96 5.17 -5.66
C VAL A 39 -6.23 6.62 -5.27
N ARG A 40 -5.45 7.58 -5.77
CA ARG A 40 -5.69 9.01 -5.56
C ARG A 40 -7.11 9.42 -5.99
N THR A 41 -7.48 9.12 -7.23
CA THR A 41 -8.81 9.45 -7.76
C THR A 41 -9.93 8.79 -6.95
N SER A 42 -9.76 7.50 -6.59
CA SER A 42 -10.75 6.76 -5.80
C SER A 42 -10.92 7.33 -4.39
N LEU A 43 -9.84 7.80 -3.76
CA LEU A 43 -9.90 8.45 -2.45
C LEU A 43 -10.60 9.80 -2.54
N GLU A 44 -10.24 10.63 -3.52
CA GLU A 44 -10.86 11.95 -3.73
C GLU A 44 -12.37 11.85 -4.02
N GLU A 45 -12.78 10.90 -4.85
CA GLU A 45 -14.19 10.76 -5.25
C GLU A 45 -15.07 10.08 -4.19
N LYS A 46 -14.55 9.04 -3.53
CA LYS A 46 -15.37 8.15 -2.69
C LYS A 46 -15.11 8.30 -1.21
N LEU A 47 -13.88 8.62 -0.83
CA LEU A 47 -13.40 8.61 0.55
C LEU A 47 -12.59 9.86 0.88
N PRO A 48 -13.17 11.08 0.75
CA PRO A 48 -12.44 12.34 0.97
C PRO A 48 -11.96 12.51 2.42
N GLN A 49 -12.43 11.64 3.32
CA GLN A 49 -12.03 11.56 4.72
C GLN A 49 -10.60 11.00 4.88
N ILE A 50 -10.17 10.15 3.94
CA ILE A 50 -8.83 9.54 3.96
C ILE A 50 -7.93 10.34 3.04
N ARG A 51 -6.85 10.89 3.59
CA ARG A 51 -5.89 11.68 2.81
C ARG A 51 -4.74 10.81 2.35
N LEU A 52 -4.49 10.80 1.04
CA LEU A 52 -3.28 10.22 0.48
C LEU A 52 -2.09 11.13 0.79
N VAL A 53 -1.01 10.55 1.34
CA VAL A 53 0.30 11.21 1.39
C VAL A 53 1.00 10.93 0.07
N GLU A 54 1.22 11.97 -0.73
CA GLU A 54 1.87 11.86 -2.04
C GLU A 54 3.26 11.23 -1.90
N PRO A 55 3.48 10.02 -2.47
CA PRO A 55 4.76 9.34 -2.37
C PRO A 55 5.75 9.92 -3.38
N GLU A 56 6.90 10.42 -2.91
CA GLU A 56 8.01 10.83 -3.78
C GLU A 56 8.80 9.62 -4.33
N GLY A 57 8.55 8.43 -3.77
CA GLY A 57 9.16 7.18 -4.20
C GLY A 57 8.61 5.97 -3.45
N THR A 58 8.98 4.78 -3.93
CA THR A 58 8.51 3.45 -3.48
C THR A 58 7.10 3.06 -3.93
N TYR A 59 6.76 1.78 -3.79
CA TYR A 59 5.43 1.22 -4.06
C TYR A 59 4.55 1.09 -2.80
N LEU A 60 5.00 1.69 -1.68
CA LEU A 60 4.30 1.66 -0.41
C LEU A 60 3.80 3.07 -0.12
N ILE A 61 2.48 3.25 -0.13
CA ILE A 61 1.85 4.55 0.05
C ILE A 61 1.26 4.66 1.44
N TRP A 62 1.20 5.88 1.95
CA TRP A 62 0.64 6.18 3.27
C TRP A 62 -0.74 6.83 3.13
N LEU A 63 -1.71 6.25 3.84
CA LEU A 63 -3.08 6.73 3.94
C LEU A 63 -3.29 7.30 5.34
N ASP A 64 -3.54 8.60 5.42
CA ASP A 64 -3.88 9.29 6.65
C ASP A 64 -5.38 9.14 6.93
N CYS A 65 -5.72 8.41 7.98
CA CYS A 65 -7.09 8.16 8.42
C CYS A 65 -7.49 9.03 9.63
N THR A 66 -6.73 10.09 9.94
CA THR A 66 -6.97 10.94 11.13
C THR A 66 -8.36 11.58 11.12
N ASN A 67 -8.90 11.95 9.96
CA ASN A 67 -10.24 12.56 9.86
C ASN A 67 -11.39 11.57 10.07
N LEU A 68 -11.13 10.26 10.20
CA LEU A 68 -12.16 9.28 10.53
C LEU A 68 -12.57 9.35 12.01
N GLU A 69 -11.87 10.15 12.84
CA GLU A 69 -12.09 10.31 14.28
C GLU A 69 -12.17 8.95 15.02
N LEU A 70 -11.35 8.00 14.59
CA LEU A 70 -11.28 6.66 15.16
C LEU A 70 -10.13 6.54 16.15
N THR A 71 -10.30 5.68 17.16
CA THR A 71 -9.14 5.18 17.89
C THR A 71 -8.37 4.17 17.03
N ARG A 72 -7.10 3.95 17.39
CA ARG A 72 -6.24 2.94 16.76
C ARG A 72 -6.91 1.56 16.67
N GLU A 73 -7.55 1.12 17.75
CA GLU A 73 -8.19 -0.20 17.83
C GLU A 73 -9.41 -0.27 16.90
N GLN A 74 -10.17 0.82 16.81
CA GLN A 74 -11.31 0.90 15.91
C GLN A 74 -10.87 0.95 14.44
N LEU A 75 -9.80 1.69 14.13
CA LEU A 75 -9.22 1.72 12.79
C LEU A 75 -8.74 0.33 12.37
N ARG A 76 -8.03 -0.36 13.27
CA ARG A 76 -7.59 -1.74 13.04
C ARG A 76 -8.76 -2.68 12.77
N SER A 77 -9.79 -2.68 13.63
CA SER A 77 -10.97 -3.54 13.42
C SER A 77 -11.74 -3.15 12.16
N LEU A 78 -11.82 -1.85 11.81
CA LEU A 78 -12.43 -1.43 10.55
C LEU A 78 -11.68 -2.02 9.35
N MET A 79 -10.35 -1.97 9.34
CA MET A 79 -9.53 -2.48 8.23
C MET A 79 -9.58 -4.03 8.18
N GLU A 80 -9.30 -4.69 9.30
CA GLU A 80 -9.20 -6.15 9.38
C GLU A 80 -10.57 -6.84 9.34
N ASP A 81 -11.53 -6.40 10.16
CA ASP A 81 -12.84 -7.05 10.28
C ASP A 81 -13.86 -6.53 9.27
N GLY A 82 -13.91 -5.21 9.09
CA GLY A 82 -14.87 -4.54 8.22
C GLY A 82 -14.52 -4.66 6.74
N ALA A 83 -13.34 -4.14 6.37
CA ALA A 83 -12.86 -4.09 5.00
C ALA A 83 -12.13 -5.39 4.56
N LYS A 84 -11.78 -6.28 5.49
CA LYS A 84 -10.99 -7.49 5.22
C LYS A 84 -9.67 -7.18 4.50
N LEU A 85 -9.07 -6.04 4.85
CA LEU A 85 -7.79 -5.58 4.34
C LEU A 85 -6.71 -5.74 5.39
N TRP A 86 -5.64 -6.43 5.01
CA TRP A 86 -4.44 -6.53 5.82
C TRP A 86 -3.44 -5.47 5.37
N LEU A 87 -3.35 -4.38 6.13
CA LEU A 87 -2.44 -3.27 5.86
C LEU A 87 -1.34 -3.21 6.93
N ASP A 88 -0.26 -2.51 6.60
CA ASP A 88 0.76 -2.22 7.60
C ASP A 88 0.33 -0.99 8.40
N HIS A 89 -0.22 -1.26 9.58
CA HIS A 89 -0.63 -0.22 10.52
C HIS A 89 0.56 0.67 10.92
N GLY A 90 0.32 1.98 10.88
CA GLY A 90 1.33 2.99 11.17
C GLY A 90 1.78 2.99 12.63
N ASP A 91 1.00 2.37 13.54
CA ASP A 91 1.37 2.13 14.94
C ASP A 91 2.68 1.33 15.10
N ARG A 92 3.04 0.52 14.10
CA ARG A 92 4.28 -0.27 14.08
C ARG A 92 5.52 0.58 13.82
N PHE A 93 5.35 1.78 13.25
CA PHE A 93 6.45 2.65 12.86
C PHE A 93 6.69 3.75 13.89
N SER A 94 5.62 4.38 14.39
CA SER A 94 5.70 5.39 15.44
C SER A 94 4.33 5.65 16.08
N ALA A 95 4.33 6.23 17.28
CA ALA A 95 3.08 6.69 17.92
C ALA A 95 2.41 7.85 17.14
N GLN A 96 3.19 8.63 16.39
CA GLN A 96 2.68 9.76 15.59
C GLN A 96 1.97 9.28 14.32
N THR A 97 2.28 8.07 13.86
CA THR A 97 1.66 7.43 12.69
C THR A 97 0.57 6.45 13.07
N ALA A 98 0.08 6.46 14.32
CA ALA A 98 -0.87 5.46 14.82
C ALA A 98 -2.22 5.42 14.06
N LEU A 99 -2.61 6.52 13.40
CA LEU A 99 -3.82 6.62 12.58
C LEU A 99 -3.54 6.56 11.06
N PHE A 100 -2.33 6.15 10.70
CA PHE A 100 -1.95 5.99 9.31
C PHE A 100 -1.95 4.51 8.94
N GLU A 101 -2.31 4.23 7.69
CA GLU A 101 -2.27 2.88 7.12
C GLU A 101 -1.37 2.86 5.89
N ARG A 102 -0.46 1.88 5.82
CA ARG A 102 0.42 1.74 4.66
C ARG A 102 -0.13 0.69 3.71
N LEU A 103 -0.46 1.13 2.49
CA LEU A 103 -0.99 0.30 1.42
C LEU A 103 0.12 -0.04 0.41
N ASN A 104 0.14 -1.30 -0.04
CA ASN A 104 1.03 -1.75 -1.10
C ASN A 104 0.32 -1.66 -2.46
N ILE A 105 0.84 -0.83 -3.36
CA ILE A 105 0.31 -0.64 -4.73
C ILE A 105 0.98 -1.54 -5.78
N ALA A 106 2.00 -2.32 -5.40
CA ALA A 106 2.61 -3.35 -6.24
C ALA A 106 1.75 -4.64 -6.30
N ALA A 107 0.47 -4.45 -6.61
CA ALA A 107 -0.51 -5.51 -6.80
C ALA A 107 -1.23 -5.31 -8.15
N PRO A 108 -1.86 -6.37 -8.71
CA PRO A 108 -2.71 -6.22 -9.87
C PRO A 108 -3.83 -5.21 -9.61
N ARG A 109 -4.14 -4.37 -10.60
CA ARG A 109 -5.20 -3.35 -10.58
C ARG A 109 -6.51 -3.88 -10.00
N ALA A 110 -6.95 -5.07 -10.44
CA ALA A 110 -8.20 -5.69 -9.97
C ALA A 110 -8.22 -5.93 -8.44
N VAL A 111 -7.05 -6.22 -7.84
CA VAL A 111 -6.92 -6.37 -6.39
C VAL A 111 -7.06 -5.01 -5.69
N LEU A 112 -6.45 -3.96 -6.25
CA LEU A 112 -6.58 -2.60 -5.72
C LEU A 112 -8.01 -2.08 -5.84
N GLU A 113 -8.68 -2.29 -6.98
CA GLU A 113 -10.10 -1.97 -7.18
C GLU A 113 -10.98 -2.63 -6.12
N ARG A 114 -10.78 -3.93 -5.91
CA ARG A 114 -11.50 -4.69 -4.89
C ARG A 114 -11.18 -4.18 -3.48
N ALA A 115 -9.94 -3.78 -3.21
CA ALA A 115 -9.55 -3.24 -1.91
C ALA A 115 -10.24 -1.89 -1.64
N MET A 116 -10.22 -0.98 -2.62
CA MET A 116 -10.90 0.31 -2.52
C MET A 116 -12.42 0.15 -2.34
N TRP A 117 -13.05 -0.78 -3.07
CA TRP A 117 -14.47 -1.08 -2.90
C TRP A 117 -14.81 -1.63 -1.51
N GLN A 118 -13.99 -2.54 -0.98
CA GLN A 118 -14.19 -3.07 0.38
C GLN A 118 -14.03 -1.98 1.45
N LEU A 119 -13.05 -1.09 1.27
CA LEU A 119 -12.83 0.04 2.16
C LEU A 119 -14.02 1.01 2.15
N GLU A 120 -14.51 1.37 0.96
CA GLU A 120 -15.71 2.19 0.75
C GLU A 120 -16.95 1.57 1.43
N ALA A 121 -17.16 0.27 1.24
CA ALA A 121 -18.28 -0.44 1.84
C ALA A 121 -18.17 -0.51 3.38
N ALA A 122 -16.96 -0.68 3.92
CA ALA A 122 -16.73 -0.71 5.36
C ALA A 122 -17.01 0.65 6.01
N ILE A 123 -16.59 1.74 5.37
CA ILE A 123 -16.83 3.11 5.86
C ILE A 123 -18.31 3.48 5.71
N SER A 124 -18.96 3.12 4.60
CA SER A 124 -20.39 3.39 4.39
C SER A 124 -21.29 2.66 5.39
N LYS A 125 -20.92 1.45 5.83
CA LYS A 125 -21.65 0.71 6.87
C LYS A 125 -21.56 1.34 8.26
N ARG A 126 -20.63 2.28 8.47
CA ARG A 126 -20.47 3.02 9.73
C ARG A 126 -21.35 4.28 9.77
N ALA A 127 -21.66 4.87 8.61
CA ALA A 127 -22.53 6.04 8.47
C ALA A 127 -24.00 5.67 8.69
#